data_AF-A0AAU7D8S5-F1
#
_entry.id   AF-A0AAU7D8S5-F1
#
_cell.length_a   1.000
_cell.length_b   1.000
_cell.length_c   1.000
_cell.angle_alpha   90.00
_cell.angle_beta   90.00
_cell.angle_gamma   90.00
#
_symmetry.space_group_name_H-M   'P 1'
#
loop_
_entity.id
_entity.type
_entity.pdbx_description
1 polymer ?
#
loop_
_entity_poly.entity_id
_entity_poly.type
_entity_poly.pdbx_seq_one_letter_code
_entity_poly.pdbx_strand_id
1 'polypeptide(L)'
;MSSTEPLIPVGGLQELDGQFAFMTELNETFLTAVAGGGRTTDVIHTDATVPRSWEMFRLWTTSDFGFYGIQTLNGHFVTAVAAGGRTTDTIHTDATVVASWELFAPTRLFDANNDFSGFGLKTSRGFFLTAVGGGGHNSGDTIHTDATVAKSWETFLPYRAGSFGTGSTYGIQIWGGNRSDEQALRGWLFAFGGGGDPGPGAVWLTEEGEINEISWTLLKQPDGTYALQTANGTVLTAIDGGAPGSEFRTDTPVDAIGDSEKFVLIDNGDMTVWIKTFAGSYISLGSGVTAGLSNISGALKFRLQLFNLAPGPTG
;
A
#
# COMPACT_ATOMS: atom_id res chain seq x y z
N MET A 1 17.98 8.63 36.32
CA MET A 1 18.96 7.68 35.76
C MET A 1 18.70 7.63 34.27
N SER A 2 19.62 8.20 33.48
CA SER A 2 19.55 8.22 32.02
C SER A 2 19.84 6.79 31.54
N SER A 3 18.82 6.09 31.05
CA SER A 3 19.02 4.87 30.27
C SER A 3 19.41 5.32 28.87
N THR A 4 20.68 5.15 28.52
CA THR A 4 21.12 5.20 27.13
C THR A 4 20.42 4.05 26.40
N GLU A 5 19.34 4.38 25.69
CA GLU A 5 18.68 3.42 24.80
C GLU A 5 19.68 2.97 23.72
N PRO A 6 19.67 1.68 23.36
CA PRO A 6 20.59 1.17 22.35
C PRO A 6 20.31 1.85 21.01
N LEU A 7 21.27 2.65 20.55
CA LEU A 7 21.32 3.14 19.18
C LEU A 7 21.45 1.92 18.27
N ILE A 8 20.51 1.73 17.35
CA ILE A 8 20.66 0.78 16.24
C ILE A 8 21.27 1.58 15.09
N PRO A 9 22.56 1.41 14.73
CA PRO A 9 23.09 2.04 13.53
C PRO A 9 22.29 1.55 12.31
N VAL A 10 22.07 2.43 11.33
CA VAL A 10 21.36 2.14 10.06
C VAL A 10 21.88 0.89 9.35
N GLY A 11 23.10 0.43 9.65
CA GLY A 11 23.68 -0.82 9.14
C GLY A 11 23.00 -2.13 9.58
N GLY A 12 21.94 -2.09 10.40
CA GLY A 12 21.12 -3.26 10.75
C GLY A 12 19.71 -3.27 10.15
N LEU A 13 19.35 -2.28 9.34
CA LEU A 13 18.02 -2.16 8.74
C LEU A 13 18.00 -2.65 7.29
N GLN A 14 16.85 -3.16 6.90
CA GLN A 14 16.53 -3.59 5.55
C GLN A 14 15.44 -2.71 4.98
N GLU A 15 15.72 -2.05 3.86
CA GLU A 15 14.71 -1.34 3.08
C GLU A 15 13.72 -2.36 2.50
N LEU A 16 12.43 -2.06 2.63
CA LEU A 16 11.39 -2.80 1.94
C LEU A 16 11.28 -2.34 0.49
N ASP A 17 10.98 -3.29 -0.41
CA ASP A 17 10.74 -3.00 -1.82
C ASP A 17 9.74 -1.83 -2.05
N GLY A 18 10.04 -0.94 -3.00
CA GLY A 18 9.11 0.10 -3.43
C GLY A 18 8.93 1.27 -2.45
N GLN A 19 7.91 2.07 -2.72
CA GLN A 19 7.60 3.29 -1.98
C GLN A 19 6.16 3.27 -1.48
N PHE A 20 5.89 4.01 -0.42
CA PHE A 20 4.62 4.04 0.29
C PHE A 20 4.10 5.46 0.37
N ALA A 21 2.79 5.65 0.18
CA ALA A 21 2.10 6.88 0.53
C ALA A 21 1.04 6.59 1.58
N PHE A 22 0.89 7.48 2.55
CA PHE A 22 -0.06 7.31 3.66
C PHE A 22 -1.20 8.31 3.48
N MET A 23 -2.37 7.81 3.08
CA MET A 23 -3.59 8.60 2.98
C MET A 23 -4.31 8.61 4.34
N THR A 24 -4.81 9.75 4.79
CA THR A 24 -5.71 9.85 5.95
C THR A 24 -7.07 9.27 5.58
N GLU A 25 -7.63 8.44 6.45
CA GLU A 25 -8.91 7.78 6.15
C GLU A 25 -10.07 8.78 6.06
N LEU A 26 -10.15 9.75 6.98
CA LEU A 26 -11.32 10.62 7.08
C LEU A 26 -11.43 11.65 5.94
N ASN A 27 -10.33 12.29 5.55
CA ASN A 27 -10.32 13.37 4.56
C ASN A 27 -9.67 12.96 3.22
N GLU A 28 -9.21 11.72 3.09
CA GLU A 28 -8.60 11.17 1.85
C GLU A 28 -7.42 12.01 1.33
N THR A 29 -6.60 12.50 2.25
CA THR A 29 -5.44 13.36 1.94
C THR A 29 -4.14 12.71 2.38
N PHE A 30 -3.02 13.00 1.72
CA PHE A 30 -1.75 12.31 1.96
C PHE A 30 -0.86 13.04 2.96
N LEU A 31 -0.09 12.27 3.72
CA LEU A 31 1.06 12.79 4.46
C LEU A 31 2.11 13.32 3.47
N THR A 32 2.54 14.57 3.65
CA THR A 32 3.54 15.24 2.83
C THR A 32 4.75 15.59 3.69
N ALA A 33 5.92 15.03 3.39
CA ALA A 33 7.17 15.50 3.98
C ALA A 33 7.58 16.82 3.32
N VAL A 34 7.38 17.94 4.02
CA VAL A 34 7.59 19.27 3.45
C VAL A 34 9.02 19.42 2.91
N ALA A 35 9.15 19.91 1.68
CA ALA A 35 10.42 20.03 0.96
C ALA A 35 11.20 18.69 0.79
N GLY A 36 10.54 17.55 0.94
CA GLY A 36 11.13 16.21 0.88
C GLY A 36 11.76 15.73 2.20
N GLY A 37 11.59 16.45 3.31
CA GLY A 37 12.18 16.14 4.61
C GLY A 37 13.42 16.99 4.96
N GLY A 38 14.01 16.74 6.13
CA GLY A 38 15.14 17.49 6.68
C GLY A 38 14.73 18.64 7.62
N ARG A 39 13.55 18.55 8.25
CA ARG A 39 12.91 19.68 8.94
C ARG A 39 12.50 19.35 10.38
N THR A 40 12.63 20.32 11.27
CA THR A 40 12.12 20.27 12.66
C THR A 40 10.94 21.22 12.92
N THR A 41 10.64 22.08 11.94
CA THR A 41 9.46 22.96 11.94
C THR A 41 8.77 22.86 10.59
N ASP A 42 7.43 22.97 10.57
CA ASP A 42 6.65 22.85 9.33
C ASP A 42 7.03 21.56 8.58
N VAL A 43 6.84 20.43 9.28
CA VAL A 43 7.49 19.15 9.00
C VAL A 43 6.65 18.27 8.09
N ILE A 44 5.39 18.07 8.45
CA ILE A 44 4.42 17.25 7.72
C ILE A 44 3.18 18.09 7.42
N HIS A 45 2.73 18.07 6.16
CA HIS A 45 1.38 18.50 5.75
C HIS A 45 0.48 17.29 5.52
N THR A 46 -0.82 17.53 5.48
CA THR A 46 -1.86 16.51 5.30
C THR A 46 -2.93 16.96 4.31
N ASP A 47 -2.66 17.85 3.36
CA ASP A 47 -3.66 18.42 2.44
C ASP A 47 -3.56 17.91 0.99
N ALA A 48 -2.51 17.18 0.66
CA ALA A 48 -2.30 16.67 -0.70
C ALA A 48 -3.39 15.66 -1.08
N THR A 49 -4.03 15.82 -2.24
CA THR A 49 -5.05 14.88 -2.77
C THR A 49 -4.49 13.91 -3.82
N VAL A 50 -3.26 14.15 -4.26
CA VAL A 50 -2.55 13.31 -5.22
C VAL A 50 -1.12 13.14 -4.73
N PRO A 51 -0.63 11.90 -4.59
CA PRO A 51 0.73 11.66 -4.14
C PRO A 51 1.72 12.06 -5.25
N ARG A 52 2.73 12.83 -4.87
CA ARG A 52 3.91 13.16 -5.66
C ARG A 52 5.14 12.83 -4.83
N SER A 53 6.31 13.29 -5.26
CA SER A 53 7.59 12.93 -4.66
C SER A 53 7.70 13.21 -3.16
N TRP A 54 6.97 14.20 -2.60
CA TRP A 54 7.00 14.50 -1.15
C TRP A 54 6.04 13.65 -0.32
N GLU A 55 5.08 12.98 -0.96
CA GLU A 55 4.14 12.06 -0.33
C GLU A 55 4.62 10.59 -0.40
N MET A 56 5.74 10.34 -1.08
CA MET A 56 6.35 9.02 -1.20
C MET A 56 7.43 8.80 -0.15
N PHE A 57 7.28 7.75 0.65
CA PHE A 57 8.18 7.33 1.72
C PHE A 57 8.75 5.95 1.43
N ARG A 58 9.93 5.66 1.99
CA ARG A 58 10.49 4.30 2.05
C ARG A 58 10.32 3.73 3.44
N LEU A 59 10.07 2.43 3.54
CA LEU A 59 9.99 1.75 4.83
C LEU A 59 11.23 0.89 5.06
N TRP A 60 11.75 0.97 6.28
CA TRP A 60 12.94 0.25 6.71
C TRP A 60 12.60 -0.60 7.91
N THR A 61 12.93 -1.88 7.89
CA THR A 61 12.63 -2.81 8.99
C THR A 61 13.89 -3.48 9.51
N THR A 62 13.82 -4.04 10.71
CA THR A 62 14.79 -5.05 11.18
C THR A 62 14.18 -6.44 10.97
N SER A 63 14.99 -7.48 10.82
CA SER A 63 14.51 -8.85 10.60
C SER A 63 13.59 -9.38 11.72
N ASP A 64 13.61 -8.75 12.89
CA ASP A 64 13.10 -9.34 14.12
C ASP A 64 11.90 -8.58 14.72
N PHE A 65 11.51 -7.43 14.16
CA PHE A 65 10.55 -6.53 14.81
C PHE A 65 9.53 -5.91 13.85
N GLY A 66 8.27 -5.90 14.27
CA GLY A 66 7.14 -5.24 13.58
C GLY A 66 7.15 -3.71 13.66
N PHE A 67 8.33 -3.11 13.75
CA PHE A 67 8.55 -1.66 13.73
C PHE A 67 9.32 -1.27 12.48
N TYR A 68 8.97 -0.10 11.94
CA TYR A 68 9.51 0.41 10.71
C TYR A 68 9.99 1.84 10.88
N GLY A 69 11.18 2.13 10.34
CA GLY A 69 11.62 3.47 10.04
C GLY A 69 10.89 3.97 8.78
N ILE A 70 10.38 5.20 8.84
CA ILE A 70 9.72 5.87 7.71
C ILE A 70 10.68 6.92 7.17
N GLN A 71 11.25 6.68 5.99
CA GLN A 71 12.23 7.56 5.37
C GLN A 71 11.58 8.46 4.31
N THR A 72 11.86 9.76 4.42
CA THR A 72 11.46 10.81 3.48
C THR A 72 12.32 10.79 2.21
N LEU A 73 11.88 11.56 1.20
CA LEU A 73 12.57 11.67 -0.09
C LEU A 73 14.05 12.07 0.04
N ASN A 74 14.38 12.98 0.95
CA ASN A 74 15.74 13.50 1.16
C ASN A 74 16.62 12.56 2.00
N GLY A 75 16.15 11.36 2.33
CA GLY A 75 16.91 10.34 3.05
C GLY A 75 16.86 10.47 4.57
N HIS A 76 16.08 11.40 5.11
CA HIS A 76 15.87 11.54 6.54
C HIS A 76 14.67 10.72 7.04
N PHE A 77 14.67 10.33 8.31
CA PHE A 77 13.61 9.56 8.94
C PHE A 77 12.62 10.45 9.70
N VAL A 78 11.36 10.03 9.70
CA VAL A 78 10.31 10.59 10.55
C VAL A 78 10.63 10.25 12.00
N THR A 79 10.65 11.24 12.88
CA THR A 79 10.94 11.12 14.31
C THR A 79 9.71 11.49 15.11
N ALA A 80 9.19 10.59 15.94
CA ALA A 80 8.26 10.94 17.01
C ALA A 80 9.05 11.54 18.19
N VAL A 81 8.98 12.85 18.37
CA VAL A 81 9.77 13.55 19.40
C VAL A 81 9.46 12.98 20.78
N ALA A 82 10.50 12.63 21.55
CA ALA A 82 10.40 11.94 22.83
C ALA A 82 9.61 10.60 22.78
N ALA A 83 9.64 9.94 21.62
CA ALA A 83 8.86 8.75 21.28
C ALA A 83 7.32 8.93 21.38
N GLY A 84 6.83 10.16 21.27
CA GLY A 84 5.42 10.52 21.32
C GLY A 84 4.92 11.03 22.68
N GLY A 85 3.60 11.14 22.81
CA GLY A 85 2.91 11.75 23.95
C GLY A 85 2.82 13.28 23.85
N ARG A 86 2.81 13.84 22.64
CA ARG A 86 2.91 15.28 22.40
C ARG A 86 1.86 15.79 21.40
N THR A 87 1.35 16.99 21.67
CA THR A 87 0.48 17.79 20.78
C THR A 87 1.18 19.02 20.20
N THR A 88 2.40 19.32 20.65
CA THR A 88 3.27 20.37 20.11
C THR A 88 4.67 19.81 19.94
N ASP A 89 5.38 20.27 18.90
CA ASP A 89 6.74 19.76 18.59
C ASP A 89 6.73 18.22 18.56
N THR A 90 5.85 17.67 17.71
CA THR A 90 5.40 16.27 17.75
C THR A 90 6.25 15.38 16.86
N ILE A 91 6.58 15.88 15.67
CA ILE A 91 7.27 15.14 14.62
C ILE A 91 8.41 15.98 14.05
N HIS A 92 9.58 15.36 13.84
CA HIS A 92 10.68 15.88 13.02
C HIS A 92 10.95 14.96 11.83
N THR A 93 11.72 15.44 10.85
CA THR A 93 12.18 14.67 9.68
C THR A 93 13.65 14.95 9.36
N ASP A 94 14.49 15.26 10.35
CA ASP A 94 15.91 15.59 10.16
C ASP A 94 16.86 14.43 10.56
N ALA A 95 16.34 13.41 11.24
CA ALA A 95 17.10 12.24 11.63
C ALA A 95 17.71 11.53 10.41
N THR A 96 19.01 11.23 10.46
CA THR A 96 19.72 10.45 9.42
C THR A 96 19.97 9.01 9.83
N VAL A 97 19.55 8.66 11.04
CA VAL A 97 19.66 7.32 11.62
C VAL A 97 18.33 6.96 12.29
N VAL A 98 18.07 5.66 12.43
CA VAL A 98 16.87 5.16 13.11
C VAL A 98 17.25 4.73 14.51
N ALA A 99 16.63 5.34 15.51
CA ALA A 99 16.63 4.87 16.88
C ALA A 99 15.18 4.63 17.33
N SER A 100 14.96 4.51 18.64
CA SER A 100 13.64 4.26 19.22
C SER A 100 12.56 5.29 18.84
N TRP A 101 12.94 6.52 18.49
CA TRP A 101 12.01 7.60 18.16
C TRP A 101 11.58 7.59 16.69
N GLU A 102 12.38 6.97 15.82
CA GLU A 102 12.09 6.83 14.39
C GLU A 102 11.35 5.53 14.06
N LEU A 103 11.02 4.73 15.08
CA LEU A 103 10.35 3.44 14.92
C LEU A 103 8.83 3.56 15.15
N PHE A 104 8.07 3.15 14.13
CA PHE A 104 6.61 3.08 14.14
C PHE A 104 6.13 1.65 13.86
N ALA A 105 5.15 1.17 14.61
CA ALA A 105 4.47 -0.09 14.37
C ALA A 105 3.13 0.15 13.66
N PRO A 106 3.01 -0.23 12.36
CA PRO A 106 1.73 -0.30 11.68
C PRO A 106 0.83 -1.30 12.41
N THR A 107 -0.24 -0.79 13.01
CA THR A 107 -1.23 -1.58 13.73
C THR A 107 -2.47 -1.67 12.88
N ARG A 108 -2.88 -2.87 12.47
CA ARG A 108 -4.14 -3.07 11.75
C ARG A 108 -5.31 -2.61 12.63
N LEU A 109 -6.18 -1.79 12.06
CA LEU A 109 -7.39 -1.29 12.70
C LEU A 109 -8.60 -1.94 12.05
N PHE A 110 -9.64 -2.11 12.86
CA PHE A 110 -10.91 -2.68 12.46
C PHE A 110 -12.04 -1.74 12.90
N ASP A 111 -13.09 -1.66 12.10
CA ASP A 111 -14.27 -0.87 12.42
C ASP A 111 -15.20 -1.58 13.43
N ALA A 112 -16.39 -1.01 13.66
CA ALA A 112 -17.36 -1.57 14.61
C ALA A 112 -17.92 -2.95 14.17
N ASN A 113 -17.84 -3.29 12.88
CA ASN A 113 -18.26 -4.58 12.33
C ASN A 113 -17.11 -5.59 12.30
N ASN A 114 -15.92 -5.21 12.80
CA ASN A 114 -14.69 -6.00 12.73
C ASN A 114 -14.15 -6.14 11.29
N ASP A 115 -14.52 -5.20 10.41
CA ASP A 115 -13.97 -5.11 9.06
C ASP A 115 -12.69 -4.27 9.07
N PHE A 116 -11.73 -4.61 8.23
CA PHE A 116 -10.45 -3.92 8.16
C PHE A 116 -10.66 -2.46 7.72
N SER A 117 -10.21 -1.50 8.53
CA SER A 117 -10.40 -0.06 8.29
C SER A 117 -9.13 0.69 7.92
N GLY A 118 -7.96 0.09 8.13
CA GLY A 118 -6.67 0.72 7.81
C GLY A 118 -5.60 0.41 8.85
N PHE A 119 -4.64 1.31 8.97
CA PHE A 119 -3.51 1.18 9.89
C PHE A 119 -3.37 2.41 10.79
N GLY A 120 -3.14 2.17 12.07
CA GLY A 120 -2.57 3.15 12.98
C GLY A 120 -1.05 3.10 12.92
N LEU A 121 -0.39 4.26 12.94
CA LEU A 121 1.08 4.35 13.02
C LEU A 121 1.48 4.58 14.48
N LYS A 122 1.82 3.49 15.19
CA LYS A 122 2.05 3.52 16.63
C LYS A 122 3.52 3.74 16.97
N THR A 123 3.83 4.76 17.78
CA THR A 123 5.18 5.03 18.27
C THR A 123 5.68 3.94 19.20
N SER A 124 6.99 3.89 19.47
CA SER A 124 7.61 2.93 20.39
C SER A 124 7.10 3.01 21.85
N ARG A 125 6.55 4.16 22.29
CA ARG A 125 5.87 4.31 23.60
C ARG A 125 4.38 3.98 23.56
N GLY A 126 3.85 3.63 22.40
CA GLY A 126 2.50 3.14 22.24
C GLY A 126 1.45 4.22 21.97
N PHE A 127 1.85 5.42 21.61
CA PHE A 127 0.93 6.44 21.11
C PHE A 127 0.74 6.33 19.60
N PHE A 128 -0.35 6.86 19.06
CA PHE A 128 -0.61 6.88 17.63
C PHE A 128 -0.29 8.24 17.03
N LEU A 129 0.18 8.22 15.78
CA LEU A 129 0.18 9.39 14.93
C LEU A 129 -1.27 9.80 14.64
N THR A 130 -1.58 11.08 14.82
CA THR A 130 -2.91 11.64 14.62
C THR A 130 -2.83 12.70 13.53
N ALA A 131 -3.57 12.52 12.43
CA ALA A 131 -3.85 13.61 11.50
C ALA A 131 -4.90 14.52 12.13
N VAL A 132 -4.50 15.69 12.61
CA VAL A 132 -5.40 16.62 13.31
C VAL A 132 -6.60 16.93 12.41
N GLY A 133 -7.82 16.83 12.95
CA GLY A 133 -9.04 17.03 12.17
C GLY A 133 -9.33 15.98 11.10
N GLY A 134 -8.57 14.88 11.03
CA GLY A 134 -8.62 13.88 9.95
C GLY A 134 -7.74 14.19 8.75
N GLY A 135 -6.92 15.25 8.80
CA GLY A 135 -6.13 15.75 7.69
C GLY A 135 -6.69 17.03 7.06
N GLY A 136 -6.16 17.43 5.91
CA GLY A 136 -6.52 18.65 5.20
C GLY A 136 -5.73 19.90 5.60
N HIS A 137 -4.61 19.76 6.32
CA HIS A 137 -3.85 20.89 6.86
C HIS A 137 -2.48 21.05 6.19
N ASN A 138 -2.18 22.27 5.74
CA ASN A 138 -0.90 22.63 5.10
C ASN A 138 0.00 23.54 5.96
N SER A 139 -0.36 23.74 7.23
CA SER A 139 0.39 24.58 8.16
C SER A 139 -0.16 24.42 9.58
N GLY A 140 0.63 24.83 10.56
CA GLY A 140 0.21 24.89 11.95
C GLY A 140 0.08 23.51 12.59
N ASP A 141 -1.09 23.22 13.15
CA ASP A 141 -1.36 22.02 13.92
C ASP A 141 -1.80 20.86 13.01
N THR A 142 -0.83 20.15 12.43
CA THR A 142 -1.09 19.13 11.40
C THR A 142 -1.07 17.70 11.94
N ILE A 143 -0.15 17.39 12.86
CA ILE A 143 0.08 16.04 13.40
C ILE A 143 0.25 16.05 14.92
N HIS A 144 -0.48 15.20 15.62
CA HIS A 144 -0.24 14.86 17.03
C HIS A 144 0.35 13.45 17.19
N THR A 145 0.84 13.15 18.40
CA THR A 145 1.45 11.85 18.78
C THR A 145 1.03 11.40 20.17
N ASP A 146 -0.10 11.86 20.72
CA ASP A 146 -0.52 11.62 22.10
C ASP A 146 -1.72 10.68 22.23
N ALA A 147 -2.37 10.31 21.13
CA ALA A 147 -3.49 9.38 21.14
C ALA A 147 -3.06 8.00 21.64
N THR A 148 -3.75 7.45 22.64
CA THR A 148 -3.51 6.07 23.14
C THR A 148 -4.46 5.04 22.54
N VAL A 149 -5.48 5.50 21.81
CA VAL A 149 -6.48 4.69 21.12
C VAL A 149 -6.65 5.27 19.74
N ALA A 150 -6.54 4.44 18.71
CA ALA A 150 -6.77 4.88 17.35
C ALA A 150 -8.27 4.99 17.05
N LYS A 151 -8.65 6.08 16.39
CA LYS A 151 -9.96 6.31 15.76
C LYS A 151 -9.72 6.83 14.34
N SER A 152 -10.72 7.45 13.72
CA SER A 152 -10.62 7.93 12.33
C SER A 152 -9.47 8.91 12.06
N TRP A 153 -9.02 9.69 13.05
CA TRP A 153 -7.89 10.61 12.87
C TRP A 153 -6.51 9.92 12.95
N GLU A 154 -6.46 8.72 13.53
CA GLU A 154 -5.25 7.90 13.63
C GLU A 154 -5.22 6.80 12.56
N THR A 155 -6.26 6.71 11.71
CA THR A 155 -6.35 5.70 10.66
C THR A 155 -5.76 6.23 9.36
N PHE A 156 -4.77 5.50 8.85
CA PHE A 156 -4.14 5.74 7.56
C PHE A 156 -4.33 4.55 6.62
N LEU A 157 -4.42 4.82 5.33
CA LEU A 157 -4.49 3.85 4.25
C LEU A 157 -3.17 3.90 3.47
N PRO A 158 -2.24 2.96 3.72
CA PRO A 158 -0.98 2.92 2.99
C PRO A 158 -1.22 2.37 1.58
N TYR A 159 -0.74 3.09 0.58
CA TYR A 159 -0.64 2.60 -0.80
C TYR A 159 0.81 2.33 -1.12
N ARG A 160 1.11 1.32 -1.95
CA ARG A 160 2.48 0.99 -2.38
C ARG A 160 2.65 1.22 -3.89
N ALA A 161 3.84 1.62 -4.32
CA ALA A 161 4.21 1.82 -5.73
C ALA A 161 5.68 1.41 -5.99
N GLY A 162 6.09 1.38 -7.26
CA GLY A 162 7.43 0.97 -7.71
C GLY A 162 7.68 -0.53 -7.67
N SER A 163 7.66 -1.12 -6.47
CA SER A 163 7.80 -2.56 -6.27
C SER A 163 6.95 -3.01 -5.09
N PHE A 164 6.40 -4.22 -5.17
CA PHE A 164 5.38 -4.67 -4.23
C PHE A 164 5.89 -5.71 -3.23
N GLY A 165 7.18 -6.07 -3.27
CA GLY A 165 7.74 -7.15 -2.47
C GLY A 165 7.04 -8.49 -2.76
N THR A 166 7.13 -9.47 -1.87
CA THR A 166 6.32 -10.69 -1.99
C THR A 166 5.75 -11.12 -0.65
N GLY A 167 4.57 -11.73 -0.69
CA GLY A 167 3.79 -12.13 0.49
C GLY A 167 2.93 -11.02 1.11
N SER A 168 3.06 -9.76 0.68
CA SER A 168 2.15 -8.70 1.14
C SER A 168 0.78 -8.83 0.47
N THR A 169 -0.28 -8.50 1.22
CA THR A 169 -1.67 -8.55 0.75
C THR A 169 -2.18 -7.13 0.48
N TYR A 170 -2.88 -6.98 -0.65
CA TYR A 170 -3.39 -5.71 -1.13
C TYR A 170 -4.86 -5.79 -1.52
N GLY A 171 -5.57 -4.70 -1.30
CA GLY A 171 -6.72 -4.36 -2.13
C GLY A 171 -6.24 -3.77 -3.44
N ILE A 172 -6.64 -4.35 -4.57
CA ILE A 172 -6.32 -3.83 -5.91
C ILE A 172 -7.49 -2.95 -6.35
N GLN A 173 -7.35 -1.64 -6.18
CA GLN A 173 -8.39 -0.67 -6.44
C GLN A 173 -8.34 -0.19 -7.89
N ILE A 174 -9.46 -0.15 -8.58
CA ILE A 174 -9.59 0.46 -9.90
C ILE A 174 -9.49 1.98 -9.75
N TRP A 175 -8.66 2.60 -10.56
CA TRP A 175 -8.40 4.04 -10.54
C TRP A 175 -8.50 4.64 -11.95
N GLY A 176 -9.62 4.32 -12.60
CA GLY A 176 -9.94 4.69 -13.96
C GLY A 176 -9.38 3.74 -15.03
N GLY A 177 -9.58 4.11 -16.28
CA GLY A 177 -8.99 3.46 -17.45
C GLY A 177 -8.49 4.46 -18.47
N ASN A 178 -7.82 3.96 -19.51
CA ASN A 178 -7.26 4.80 -20.56
C ASN A 178 -8.30 5.25 -21.61
N ARG A 179 -9.51 4.67 -21.61
CA ARG A 179 -10.62 5.17 -22.43
C ARG A 179 -11.32 6.34 -21.73
N SER A 180 -11.94 7.22 -22.52
CA SER A 180 -12.58 8.45 -22.02
C SER A 180 -13.75 8.17 -21.06
N ASP A 181 -14.50 7.10 -21.31
CA ASP A 181 -15.61 6.63 -20.50
C ASP A 181 -15.17 5.87 -19.24
N GLU A 182 -13.90 5.49 -19.14
CA GLU A 182 -13.36 4.71 -18.04
C GLU A 182 -12.63 5.56 -16.98
N GLN A 183 -12.35 6.84 -17.23
CA GLN A 183 -11.50 7.67 -16.34
C GLN A 183 -12.06 7.84 -14.91
N ALA A 184 -13.38 7.84 -14.77
CA ALA A 184 -14.07 8.01 -13.50
C ALA A 184 -14.28 6.70 -12.73
N LEU A 185 -13.95 5.54 -13.31
CA LEU A 185 -14.21 4.24 -12.68
C LEU A 185 -13.45 4.06 -11.38
N ARG A 186 -14.16 3.60 -10.35
CA ARG A 186 -13.62 3.25 -9.04
C ARG A 186 -14.20 1.90 -8.61
N GLY A 187 -13.55 1.27 -7.64
CA GLY A 187 -13.94 -0.03 -7.10
C GLY A 187 -12.73 -0.93 -6.89
N TRP A 188 -12.96 -2.22 -6.80
CA TRP A 188 -11.97 -3.24 -6.46
C TRP A 188 -11.94 -4.34 -7.52
N LEU A 189 -10.76 -4.88 -7.78
CA LEU A 189 -10.61 -6.18 -8.42
C LEU A 189 -11.07 -7.25 -7.41
N PHE A 190 -12.09 -8.00 -7.77
CA PHE A 190 -12.77 -8.93 -6.87
C PHE A 190 -12.63 -10.37 -7.36
N ALA A 191 -12.36 -11.30 -6.44
CA ALA A 191 -12.39 -12.74 -6.67
C ALA A 191 -13.62 -13.36 -6.01
N PHE A 192 -14.50 -13.98 -6.80
CA PHE A 192 -15.74 -14.57 -6.31
C PHE A 192 -15.51 -15.60 -5.19
N GLY A 193 -16.15 -15.39 -4.04
CA GLY A 193 -16.02 -16.25 -2.87
C GLY A 193 -14.62 -16.29 -2.25
N GLY A 194 -13.75 -15.33 -2.58
CA GLY A 194 -12.33 -15.33 -2.18
C GLY A 194 -11.43 -16.19 -3.06
N GLY A 195 -11.92 -16.65 -4.21
CA GLY A 195 -11.20 -17.46 -5.19
C GLY A 195 -11.57 -18.96 -5.16
N GLY A 196 -11.00 -19.72 -6.10
CA GLY A 196 -11.31 -21.13 -6.30
C GLY A 196 -12.33 -21.38 -7.42
N ASP A 197 -12.75 -20.33 -8.13
CA ASP A 197 -13.71 -20.44 -9.23
C ASP A 197 -12.98 -20.74 -10.55
N PRO A 198 -13.28 -21.88 -11.22
CA PRO A 198 -12.68 -22.25 -12.50
C PRO A 198 -13.32 -21.56 -13.71
N GLY A 199 -14.42 -20.84 -13.51
CA GLY A 199 -15.28 -20.30 -14.55
C GLY A 199 -14.96 -18.85 -14.94
N PRO A 200 -15.59 -18.37 -16.01
CA PRO A 200 -15.35 -17.04 -16.58
C PRO A 200 -15.88 -15.86 -15.74
N GLY A 201 -16.61 -16.16 -14.66
CA GLY A 201 -17.12 -15.18 -13.69
C GLY A 201 -16.28 -15.08 -12.41
N ALA A 202 -15.10 -15.72 -12.38
CA ALA A 202 -14.25 -15.76 -11.19
C ALA A 202 -13.76 -14.38 -10.74
N VAL A 203 -13.69 -13.42 -11.67
CA VAL A 203 -13.16 -12.07 -11.44
C VAL A 203 -14.07 -11.02 -12.05
N TRP A 204 -14.36 -9.97 -11.29
CA TRP A 204 -15.16 -8.83 -11.74
C TRP A 204 -14.77 -7.56 -10.97
N LEU A 205 -15.38 -6.43 -11.35
CA LEU A 205 -15.18 -5.15 -10.69
C LEU A 205 -16.39 -4.86 -9.80
N THR A 206 -16.14 -4.35 -8.61
CA THR A 206 -17.20 -4.01 -7.66
C THR A 206 -16.85 -2.76 -6.88
N GLU A 207 -17.84 -1.96 -6.49
CA GLU A 207 -17.66 -0.83 -5.57
C GLU A 207 -17.59 -1.29 -4.11
N GLU A 208 -18.11 -2.49 -3.82
CA GLU A 208 -18.20 -3.09 -2.49
C GLU A 208 -17.70 -4.53 -2.51
N GLY A 209 -17.02 -5.00 -1.46
CA GLY A 209 -16.63 -6.40 -1.37
C GLY A 209 -16.11 -6.75 0.01
N GLU A 210 -16.37 -8.00 0.43
CA GLU A 210 -15.78 -8.49 1.67
C GLU A 210 -14.25 -8.54 1.54
N ILE A 211 -13.53 -8.32 2.65
CA ILE A 211 -12.08 -8.19 2.63
C ILE A 211 -11.39 -9.42 1.98
N ASN A 212 -11.92 -10.61 2.20
CA ASN A 212 -11.50 -11.89 1.61
C ASN A 212 -11.65 -11.94 0.08
N GLU A 213 -12.64 -11.25 -0.48
CA GLU A 213 -12.91 -11.26 -1.92
C GLU A 213 -12.11 -10.20 -2.68
N ILE A 214 -11.69 -9.13 -1.99
CA ILE A 214 -10.85 -8.06 -2.56
C ILE A 214 -9.37 -8.14 -2.14
N SER A 215 -8.99 -9.17 -1.39
CA SER A 215 -7.60 -9.39 -0.94
C SER A 215 -6.80 -10.19 -1.96
N TRP A 216 -5.67 -9.61 -2.36
CA TRP A 216 -4.70 -10.23 -3.27
C TRP A 216 -3.32 -10.21 -2.65
N THR A 217 -2.78 -11.40 -2.35
CA THR A 217 -1.40 -11.56 -1.91
C THR A 217 -0.49 -11.65 -3.12
N LEU A 218 0.44 -10.72 -3.26
CA LEU A 218 1.36 -10.70 -4.39
C LEU A 218 2.55 -11.64 -4.14
N LEU A 219 2.74 -12.60 -5.04
CA LEU A 219 3.82 -13.56 -5.01
C LEU A 219 4.80 -13.27 -6.14
N LYS A 220 5.90 -12.57 -5.83
CA LYS A 220 6.95 -12.22 -6.79
C LYS A 220 7.68 -13.48 -7.26
N GLN A 221 7.79 -13.63 -8.56
CA GLN A 221 8.44 -14.75 -9.23
C GLN A 221 9.91 -14.43 -9.54
N PRO A 222 10.79 -15.43 -9.78
CA PRO A 222 12.20 -15.20 -10.08
C PRO A 222 12.47 -14.34 -11.32
N ASP A 223 11.52 -14.28 -12.26
CA ASP A 223 11.58 -13.46 -13.47
C ASP A 223 11.07 -12.01 -13.25
N GLY A 224 10.69 -11.66 -12.02
CA GLY A 224 10.18 -10.34 -11.64
C GLY A 224 8.68 -10.13 -11.89
N THR A 225 7.96 -11.11 -12.45
CA THR A 225 6.49 -11.08 -12.53
C THR A 225 5.86 -11.38 -11.16
N TYR A 226 4.55 -11.24 -11.06
CA TYR A 226 3.77 -11.56 -9.88
C TYR A 226 2.67 -12.56 -10.21
N ALA A 227 2.48 -13.55 -9.33
CA ALA A 227 1.20 -14.22 -9.21
C ALA A 227 0.35 -13.49 -8.16
N LEU A 228 -0.96 -13.41 -8.42
CA LEU A 228 -1.93 -12.74 -7.55
C LEU A 228 -2.72 -13.82 -6.82
N GLN A 229 -2.34 -14.14 -5.59
CA GLN A 229 -2.99 -15.15 -4.77
C GLN A 229 -4.25 -14.60 -4.10
N THR A 230 -5.36 -15.31 -4.19
CA THR A 230 -6.63 -14.97 -3.55
C THR A 230 -6.63 -15.39 -2.07
N ALA A 231 -7.64 -14.97 -1.30
CA ALA A 231 -7.76 -15.36 0.11
C ALA A 231 -7.92 -16.88 0.34
N ASN A 232 -8.49 -17.60 -0.63
CA ASN A 232 -8.64 -19.06 -0.57
C ASN A 232 -7.36 -19.83 -0.94
N GLY A 233 -6.28 -19.13 -1.26
CA GLY A 233 -4.96 -19.73 -1.47
C GLY A 233 -4.69 -20.23 -2.90
N THR A 234 -5.60 -19.99 -3.84
CA THR A 234 -5.41 -20.16 -5.28
C THR A 234 -4.93 -18.85 -5.93
N VAL A 235 -4.60 -18.87 -7.22
CA VAL A 235 -4.05 -17.70 -7.94
C VAL A 235 -4.90 -17.30 -9.14
N LEU A 236 -4.87 -16.00 -9.44
CA LEU A 236 -5.41 -15.45 -10.68
C LEU A 236 -4.74 -16.14 -11.87
N THR A 237 -5.56 -16.62 -12.80
CA THR A 237 -5.13 -17.28 -14.02
C THR A 237 -5.73 -16.57 -15.22
N ALA A 238 -4.89 -16.10 -16.14
CA ALA A 238 -5.34 -15.57 -17.42
C ALA A 238 -5.57 -16.74 -18.39
N ILE A 239 -6.82 -16.93 -18.84
CA ILE A 239 -7.16 -18.01 -19.78
C ILE A 239 -6.40 -17.77 -21.09
N ASP A 240 -5.82 -18.83 -21.66
CA ASP A 240 -4.93 -18.77 -22.84
C ASP A 240 -3.75 -17.78 -22.67
N GLY A 241 -3.22 -17.66 -21.46
CA GLY A 241 -2.15 -16.71 -21.12
C GLY A 241 -2.59 -15.24 -21.14
N GLY A 242 -3.90 -14.99 -21.28
CA GLY A 242 -4.47 -13.66 -21.45
C GLY A 242 -4.43 -13.17 -22.89
N ALA A 243 -4.66 -14.03 -23.89
CA ALA A 243 -4.88 -13.55 -25.25
C ALA A 243 -6.04 -12.52 -25.30
N PRO A 244 -6.06 -11.57 -26.25
CA PRO A 244 -7.12 -10.57 -26.31
C PRO A 244 -8.53 -11.18 -26.37
N GLY A 245 -9.39 -10.76 -25.44
CA GLY A 245 -10.74 -11.25 -25.27
C GLY A 245 -10.88 -12.42 -24.29
N SER A 246 -9.77 -13.00 -23.82
CA SER A 246 -9.81 -14.07 -22.82
C SER A 246 -10.26 -13.56 -21.45
N GLU A 247 -10.85 -14.45 -20.68
CA GLU A 247 -11.32 -14.17 -19.32
C GLU A 247 -10.30 -14.65 -18.27
N PHE A 248 -10.68 -14.58 -16.99
CA PHE A 248 -9.85 -15.00 -15.88
C PHE A 248 -10.56 -16.04 -15.02
N ARG A 249 -9.78 -16.94 -14.42
CA ARG A 249 -10.23 -17.90 -13.40
C ARG A 249 -9.34 -17.80 -12.16
N THR A 250 -9.74 -18.42 -11.06
CA THR A 250 -9.04 -18.35 -9.78
C THR A 250 -8.90 -19.71 -9.08
N ASP A 251 -8.93 -20.82 -9.81
CA ASP A 251 -8.87 -22.20 -9.26
C ASP A 251 -7.46 -22.81 -9.21
N THR A 252 -6.48 -22.20 -9.88
CA THR A 252 -5.11 -22.74 -9.93
C THR A 252 -4.42 -22.63 -8.57
N PRO A 253 -3.85 -23.70 -8.01
CA PRO A 253 -3.13 -23.64 -6.73
C PRO A 253 -1.76 -22.96 -6.87
N VAL A 254 -1.24 -22.40 -5.78
CA VAL A 254 0.05 -21.68 -5.75
C VAL A 254 1.28 -22.51 -6.17
N ASP A 255 1.22 -23.84 -6.04
CA ASP A 255 2.29 -24.74 -6.46
C ASP A 255 2.23 -25.10 -7.95
N ALA A 256 1.22 -24.61 -8.67
CA ALA A 256 1.01 -24.80 -10.09
C ALA A 256 1.12 -23.49 -10.90
N ILE A 257 1.81 -22.48 -10.38
CA ILE A 257 2.06 -21.21 -11.09
C ILE A 257 2.86 -21.50 -12.36
N GLY A 258 2.22 -21.30 -13.52
CA GLY A 258 2.84 -21.33 -14.83
C GLY A 258 2.84 -19.94 -15.47
N ASP A 259 2.95 -19.90 -16.79
CA ASP A 259 2.98 -18.65 -17.55
C ASP A 259 1.66 -17.89 -17.46
N SER A 260 0.52 -18.58 -17.43
CA SER A 260 -0.82 -17.97 -17.37
C SER A 260 -1.14 -17.29 -16.03
N GLU A 261 -0.39 -17.59 -14.98
CA GLU A 261 -0.55 -17.06 -13.63
C GLU A 261 0.44 -15.92 -13.33
N LYS A 262 1.25 -15.53 -14.31
CA LYS A 262 2.28 -14.49 -14.18
C LYS A 262 1.85 -13.18 -14.82
N PHE A 263 1.91 -12.12 -14.02
CA PHE A 263 1.52 -10.78 -14.41
C PHE A 263 2.66 -9.78 -14.20
N VAL A 264 2.82 -8.85 -15.14
CA VAL A 264 3.71 -7.69 -14.99
C VAL A 264 2.89 -6.51 -14.48
N LEU A 265 3.27 -5.98 -13.32
CA LEU A 265 2.70 -4.74 -12.79
C LEU A 265 3.59 -3.58 -13.26
N ILE A 266 3.07 -2.75 -14.15
CA ILE A 266 3.80 -1.63 -14.77
C ILE A 266 3.44 -0.35 -14.02
N ASP A 267 4.40 0.25 -13.32
CA ASP A 267 4.24 1.51 -12.61
C ASP A 267 4.15 2.70 -13.57
N ASN A 268 3.13 3.55 -13.36
CA ASN A 268 2.85 4.74 -14.15
C ASN A 268 3.51 5.99 -13.57
N GLY A 269 4.12 5.92 -12.38
CA GLY A 269 4.74 7.05 -11.68
C GLY A 269 3.75 7.98 -10.98
N ASP A 270 2.46 7.64 -10.95
CA ASP A 270 1.37 8.39 -10.30
C ASP A 270 0.63 7.55 -9.25
N MET A 271 1.33 6.56 -8.68
CA MET A 271 0.81 5.50 -7.80
C MET A 271 -0.23 4.57 -8.44
N THR A 272 -0.43 4.65 -9.75
CA THR A 272 -1.22 3.66 -10.47
C THR A 272 -0.33 2.67 -11.22
N VAL A 273 -0.84 1.47 -11.46
CA VAL A 273 -0.21 0.46 -12.31
C VAL A 273 -1.16 0.00 -13.41
N TRP A 274 -0.58 -0.46 -14.52
CA TRP A 274 -1.26 -1.37 -15.43
C TRP A 274 -0.86 -2.81 -15.11
N ILE A 275 -1.81 -3.75 -15.21
CA ILE A 275 -1.53 -5.18 -15.02
C ILE A 275 -1.52 -5.85 -16.40
N LYS A 276 -0.36 -6.38 -16.79
CA LYS A 276 -0.13 -7.02 -18.09
C LYS A 276 -0.01 -8.53 -17.94
N THR A 277 -0.71 -9.27 -18.80
CA THR A 277 -0.71 -10.74 -18.86
C THR A 277 0.53 -11.27 -19.57
N PHE A 278 0.76 -12.58 -19.48
CA PHE A 278 1.86 -13.24 -20.19
C PHE A 278 1.79 -13.12 -21.72
N ALA A 279 0.60 -13.23 -22.30
CA ALA A 279 0.38 -13.01 -23.74
C ALA A 279 0.51 -11.53 -24.15
N GLY A 280 0.71 -10.63 -23.19
CA GLY A 280 1.03 -9.23 -23.40
C GLY A 280 -0.16 -8.29 -23.55
N SER A 281 -1.37 -8.77 -23.31
CA SER A 281 -2.56 -7.93 -23.11
C SER A 281 -2.58 -7.34 -21.70
N TYR A 282 -3.52 -6.43 -21.45
CA TYR A 282 -3.72 -5.79 -20.16
C TYR A 282 -5.06 -6.19 -19.56
N ILE A 283 -5.19 -6.14 -18.24
CA ILE A 283 -6.52 -6.20 -17.61
C ILE A 283 -7.31 -4.96 -18.04
N SER A 284 -8.50 -5.20 -18.59
CA SER A 284 -9.34 -4.22 -19.28
C SER A 284 -10.83 -4.46 -19.02
N LEU A 285 -11.66 -3.52 -19.46
CA LEU A 285 -13.11 -3.71 -19.56
C LEU A 285 -13.55 -4.17 -20.95
N GLY A 286 -14.30 -5.27 -20.95
CA GLY A 286 -15.13 -5.76 -22.05
C GLY A 286 -16.60 -5.81 -21.62
N SER A 287 -17.29 -6.94 -21.81
CA SER A 287 -18.58 -7.22 -21.16
C SER A 287 -18.46 -7.51 -19.64
N GLY A 288 -17.24 -7.48 -19.13
CA GLY A 288 -16.81 -7.72 -17.75
C GLY A 288 -15.31 -7.46 -17.65
N VAL A 289 -14.64 -8.03 -16.63
CA VAL A 289 -13.18 -8.00 -16.54
C VAL A 289 -12.61 -8.99 -17.56
N THR A 290 -11.80 -8.49 -18.49
CA THR A 290 -11.19 -9.33 -19.53
C THR A 290 -9.73 -8.97 -19.77
N ALA A 291 -8.99 -9.89 -20.36
CA ALA A 291 -7.74 -9.59 -21.02
C ALA A 291 -8.06 -8.75 -22.26
N GLY A 292 -7.73 -7.46 -22.22
CA GLY A 292 -8.05 -6.51 -23.28
C GLY A 292 -7.15 -6.64 -24.50
N LEU A 293 -7.02 -5.53 -25.24
CA LEU A 293 -6.11 -5.46 -26.37
C LEU A 293 -4.65 -5.57 -25.90
N SER A 294 -3.77 -6.06 -26.77
CA SER A 294 -2.31 -5.99 -26.56
C SER A 294 -1.77 -4.54 -26.55
N ASN A 295 -2.63 -3.55 -26.84
CA ASN A 295 -2.32 -2.14 -26.71
C ASN A 295 -2.83 -1.60 -25.38
N ILE A 296 -2.13 -0.59 -24.87
CA ILE A 296 -2.43 0.01 -23.57
C ILE A 296 -3.67 0.89 -23.56
N SER A 297 -4.27 1.16 -24.73
CA SER A 297 -5.37 2.12 -24.88
C SER A 297 -6.67 1.71 -24.19
N GLY A 298 -6.85 0.41 -23.91
CA GLY A 298 -7.97 -0.12 -23.13
C GLY A 298 -7.59 -0.59 -21.72
N ALA A 299 -6.36 -0.35 -21.26
CA ALA A 299 -5.91 -0.84 -19.96
C ALA A 299 -6.59 -0.05 -18.83
N LEU A 300 -7.03 -0.77 -17.79
CA LEU A 300 -7.43 -0.19 -16.53
C LEU A 300 -6.20 0.21 -15.71
N LYS A 301 -6.32 1.28 -14.95
CA LYS A 301 -5.33 1.73 -13.97
C LYS A 301 -5.73 1.21 -12.59
N PHE A 302 -4.75 0.77 -11.81
CA PHE A 302 -4.99 0.24 -10.47
C PHE A 302 -4.11 0.89 -9.42
N ARG A 303 -4.62 1.09 -8.20
CA ARG A 303 -3.82 1.39 -7.01
C ARG A 303 -3.77 0.17 -6.11
N LEU A 304 -2.66 -0.03 -5.41
CA LEU A 304 -2.51 -1.15 -4.48
C LEU A 304 -2.51 -0.63 -3.05
N GLN A 305 -3.67 -0.72 -2.40
CA GLN A 305 -3.83 -0.41 -0.99
C GLN A 305 -3.36 -1.60 -0.16
N LEU A 306 -2.45 -1.37 0.78
CA LEU A 306 -1.92 -2.40 1.66
C LEU A 306 -3.00 -2.84 2.66
N PHE A 307 -3.22 -4.15 2.78
CA PHE A 307 -4.07 -4.77 3.81
C PHE A 307 -3.25 -5.58 4.81
N ASN A 308 -2.13 -6.15 4.35
CA ASN A 308 -1.16 -6.82 5.20
C ASN A 308 0.25 -6.65 4.65
N LEU A 309 1.21 -6.32 5.51
CA LEU A 309 2.61 -6.15 5.15
C LEU A 309 3.40 -7.41 5.49
N ALA A 310 4.01 -8.03 4.50
CA ALA A 310 4.95 -9.11 4.75
C ALA A 310 6.24 -8.59 5.41
N PRO A 311 6.81 -9.34 6.37
CA PRO A 311 8.07 -9.00 7.00
C PRO A 311 9.24 -9.22 6.02
N GLY A 312 9.75 -8.13 5.44
CA GLY A 312 11.01 -8.12 4.68
C GLY A 312 10.92 -8.69 3.25
N PRO A 313 11.91 -8.37 2.38
CA PRO A 313 11.93 -8.85 1.00
C PRO A 313 12.25 -10.34 1.00
N THR A 314 11.25 -11.13 0.70
CA THR A 314 11.41 -12.51 0.26
C THR A 314 11.97 -12.48 -1.17
N GLY A 315 13.26 -12.18 -1.28
CA GLY A 315 14.04 -12.49 -2.48
C GLY A 315 14.22 -13.99 -2.62
#